data_AF-A0A370DYG9-F1
#
_entry.id   AF-A0A370DYG9-F1
#
_cell.length_a   1.000
_cell.length_b   1.000
_cell.length_c   1.000
_cell.angle_alpha   90.00
_cell.angle_beta   90.00
_cell.angle_gamma   90.00
#
_symmetry.space_group_name_H-M   'P 1'
#
loop_
_entity.id
_entity.type
_entity.pdbx_description
1 polymer ?
#
loop_
_entity_poly.entity_id
_entity_poly.type
_entity_poly.pdbx_seq_one_letter_code
_entity_poly.pdbx_strand_id
1 'polypeptide(L)' 'MAADPVQSRLRNAGHKPFMLNSPRRRIRLKDYAYNWMRDKVLPRTNPECARRLMELVQELVNLRWET' A
#
# COMPACT_ATOMS: atom_id res chain seq x y z
N MET A 1 -15.44 3.06 -17.66
CA MET A 1 -15.04 3.53 -16.31
C MET A 1 -14.57 4.97 -16.47
N ALA A 2 -15.44 5.95 -16.24
CA ALA A 2 -15.11 7.36 -16.46
C ALA A 2 -14.12 7.84 -15.38
N ALA A 3 -13.06 8.55 -15.79
CA ALA A 3 -12.13 9.15 -14.86
C ALA A 3 -12.85 10.16 -13.96
N ASP A 4 -12.44 10.21 -12.69
CA ASP A 4 -13.00 11.12 -11.68
C ASP A 4 -12.94 12.58 -12.19
N PRO A 5 -14.08 13.30 -12.30
CA PRO A 5 -14.14 14.63 -12.89
C PRO A 5 -13.25 15.67 -12.20
N VAL A 6 -12.88 15.46 -10.93
CA VAL A 6 -11.96 16.35 -10.20
C VAL A 6 -10.52 16.22 -10.72
N GLN A 7 -10.05 15.00 -11.00
CA GLN A 7 -8.69 14.76 -11.51
C GLN A 7 -8.52 15.30 -12.94
N SER A 8 -9.57 15.21 -13.77
CA SER A 8 -9.58 15.78 -15.11
C SER A 8 -9.42 17.30 -15.10
N ARG A 9 -10.09 18.01 -14.15
CA ARG A 9 -9.97 19.47 -14.00
C ARG A 9 -8.58 19.93 -13.60
N LEU A 10 -7.90 19.22 -12.70
CA LEU A 10 -6.53 19.54 -12.30
C LEU A 10 -5.54 19.40 -13.46
N ARG A 11 -5.69 18.36 -14.30
CA ARG A 11 -4.91 18.20 -15.53
C ARG A 11 -5.08 19.38 -16.48
N ASN A 12 -6.33 19.79 -16.72
CA ASN A 12 -6.63 20.86 -17.68
C ASN A 12 -6.13 22.23 -17.22
N ALA A 13 -5.98 22.44 -15.90
CA ALA A 13 -5.42 23.65 -15.31
C ALA A 13 -3.88 23.65 -15.21
N GLY A 14 -3.19 22.63 -15.76
CA GLY A 14 -1.73 22.51 -15.68
C GLY A 14 -1.19 22.05 -14.31
N HIS A 15 -2.07 21.64 -13.40
CA HIS A 15 -1.69 21.13 -12.08
C HIS A 15 -1.48 19.61 -12.09
N LYS A 16 -0.69 19.12 -11.12
CA LYS A 16 -0.56 17.68 -10.89
C LYS A 16 -1.90 17.13 -10.37
N PRO A 17 -2.58 16.24 -11.11
CA PRO A 17 -3.93 15.78 -10.76
C PRO A 17 -3.96 14.75 -9.63
N PHE A 18 -2.82 14.13 -9.33
CA PHE A 18 -2.67 13.16 -8.26
C PHE A 18 -2.07 13.84 -7.03
N MET A 19 -2.83 13.83 -5.94
CA MET A 19 -2.38 14.29 -4.63
C MET A 19 -2.54 13.14 -3.64
N LEU A 20 -1.47 12.81 -2.92
CA LEU A 20 -1.49 11.78 -1.91
C LEU A 20 -2.03 12.36 -0.60
N ASN A 21 -3.32 12.11 -0.33
CA ASN A 21 -4.00 12.65 0.85
C ASN A 21 -3.81 11.80 2.14
N SER A 22 -3.04 10.71 2.07
CA SER A 22 -2.74 9.89 3.24
C SER A 22 -1.49 10.40 3.96
N PRO A 23 -1.50 10.44 5.31
CA PRO A 23 -0.32 10.82 6.09
C PRO A 23 0.82 9.82 5.91
N ARG A 24 2.05 10.24 6.21
CA ARG A 24 3.21 9.34 6.23
C ARG A 24 2.98 8.17 7.18
N ARG A 25 3.49 7.02 6.78
CA ARG A 25 3.39 5.77 7.53
C ARG A 25 4.10 5.89 8.89
N ARG A 26 3.41 5.48 9.96
CA ARG A 26 3.90 5.56 11.36
C ARG A 26 4.26 4.20 11.98
N ILE A 27 3.87 3.09 11.33
CA ILE A 27 4.06 1.73 11.84
C ILE A 27 4.59 0.81 10.74
N ARG A 28 5.28 -0.27 11.11
CA ARG A 28 5.74 -1.27 10.15
C ARG A 28 4.56 -2.10 9.63
N LEU A 29 4.74 -2.69 8.46
CA LEU A 29 3.67 -3.33 7.69
C LEU A 29 3.30 -4.61 8.40
N LYS A 30 4.31 -5.36 8.83
CA LYS A 30 4.15 -6.56 9.63
C LYS A 30 3.30 -6.30 10.88
N ASP A 31 3.59 -5.22 11.61
CA ASP A 31 2.86 -4.85 12.83
C ASP A 31 1.39 -4.49 12.52
N TYR A 32 1.13 -3.86 11.38
CA TYR A 32 -0.23 -3.63 10.88
C TYR A 32 -0.90 -4.96 10.49
N ALA A 33 -0.30 -5.71 9.55
CA ALA A 33 -0.82 -6.93 8.94
C ALA A 33 -1.18 -7.98 9.99
N TYR A 34 -0.32 -8.19 10.97
CA TYR A 34 -0.56 -9.15 12.04
C TYR A 34 -1.64 -8.73 13.04
N ASN A 35 -2.41 -7.67 12.79
CA ASN A 35 -3.67 -7.45 13.50
C ASN A 35 -4.82 -8.33 12.94
N TRP A 36 -4.76 -8.74 11.68
CA TRP A 36 -5.82 -9.57 11.07
C TRP A 36 -5.54 -11.07 11.17
N MET A 37 -6.60 -11.83 11.43
CA MET A 37 -6.56 -13.28 11.53
C MET A 37 -5.94 -13.94 10.29
N ARG A 38 -6.30 -13.48 9.09
CA ARG A 38 -5.81 -14.05 7.82
C ARG A 38 -4.28 -14.04 7.74
N ASP A 39 -3.66 -12.94 8.19
CA ASP A 39 -2.22 -12.74 8.14
C ASP A 39 -1.51 -13.47 9.29
N LYS A 40 -2.22 -13.72 10.40
CA LYS A 40 -1.75 -14.53 11.54
C LYS A 40 -1.78 -16.04 11.26
N VAL A 41 -2.71 -16.53 10.45
CA VAL A 41 -2.87 -17.96 10.17
C VAL A 41 -1.80 -18.46 9.20
N LEU A 42 -1.45 -17.66 8.19
CA LEU A 42 -0.52 -18.06 7.14
C LEU A 42 0.87 -18.52 7.66
N PRO A 43 1.53 -17.84 8.61
CA PRO A 43 2.78 -18.32 9.20
C PRO A 43 2.69 -19.67 9.92
N ARG A 44 1.48 -20.06 10.38
CA ARG A 44 1.25 -21.32 11.11
C ARG A 44 1.10 -22.51 10.16
N THR A 45 0.56 -22.27 8.97
CA THR A 45 0.28 -23.32 7.97
C THR A 45 1.35 -23.39 6.88
N ASN A 46 2.00 -22.26 6.55
CA ASN A 46 3.06 -22.19 5.55
C ASN A 46 4.07 -21.07 5.89
N PRO A 47 5.03 -21.33 6.79
CA PRO A 47 5.96 -20.32 7.29
C PRO A 47 6.92 -19.78 6.23
N GLU A 48 7.36 -20.61 5.26
CA GLU A 48 8.27 -20.20 4.20
C GLU A 48 7.60 -19.18 3.27
N CYS A 49 6.40 -19.50 2.79
CA CYS A 49 5.62 -18.60 1.95
C CYS A 49 5.26 -17.31 2.69
N ALA A 50 4.90 -17.41 3.97
CA ALA A 50 4.60 -16.24 4.80
C ALA A 50 5.79 -15.27 4.89
N ARG A 51 7.02 -15.80 5.07
CA ARG A 51 8.24 -14.98 5.10
C ARG A 51 8.46 -14.29 3.75
N ARG A 52 8.42 -15.05 2.65
CA ARG A 52 8.64 -14.54 1.29
C ARG A 52 7.62 -13.45 0.92
N LEU A 53 6.35 -13.66 1.23
CA LEU A 53 5.30 -12.67 0.97
C LEU A 53 5.49 -11.40 1.81
N MET A 54 5.88 -11.53 3.08
CA MET A 54 6.09 -10.36 3.94
C MET A 54 7.25 -9.48 3.43
N GLU A 55 8.32 -10.09 2.92
CA GLU A 55 9.44 -9.39 2.28
C GLU A 55 8.96 -8.61 1.04
N LEU A 56 8.30 -9.31 0.11
CA LEU A 56 7.79 -8.70 -1.14
C LEU A 56 6.80 -7.55 -0.90
N VAL A 57 5.88 -7.70 0.06
CA VAL A 57 4.90 -6.64 0.34
C VAL A 57 5.59 -5.45 1.03
N GLN A 58 6.60 -5.68 1.86
CA GLN A 58 7.36 -4.59 2.45
C GLN A 58 8.14 -3.80 1.38
N GLU A 59 8.74 -4.48 0.41
CA GLU A 59 9.38 -3.84 -0.75
C GLU A 59 8.38 -3.03 -1.57
N LEU A 60 7.21 -3.60 -1.88
CA LEU A 60 6.15 -2.91 -2.62
C LEU A 60 5.65 -1.65 -1.91
N VAL A 61 5.49 -1.72 -0.58
CA VAL A 61 5.12 -0.55 0.23
C VAL A 61 6.21 0.52 0.16
N ASN A 62 7.49 0.14 0.25
CA ASN A 62 8.58 1.11 0.16
C ASN A 62 8.58 1.81 -1.19
N LEU A 63 8.52 1.06 -2.30
CA LEU A 63 8.48 1.60 -3.66
C LEU A 63 7.30 2.58 -3.86
N ARG A 64 6.12 2.23 -3.33
CA ARG A 64 4.94 3.09 -3.46
C ARG A 64 5.02 4.39 -2.66
N TRP A 65 5.89 4.45 -1.65
CA TRP A 65 6.11 5.66 -0.85
C TRP A 65 7.34 6.48 -1.31
N GLU A 66 8.12 5.98 -2.27
CA GLU A 66 9.22 6.72 -2.91
C GLU A 66 8.74 7.71 -4.00
N THR A 67 7.52 7.52 -4.52
CA THR A 67 6.88 8.38 -5.55
C THR A 67 6.06 9.53 -4.97
#